data_AF-L0IXJ9-F1
#
_entry.id   AF-L0IXJ9-F1
#
_cell.length_a   1.000
_cell.length_b   1.000
_cell.length_c   1.000
_cell.angle_alpha   90.00
_cell.angle_beta   90.00
_cell.angle_gamma   90.00
#
_symmetry.space_group_name_H-M   'P 1'
#
loop_
_entity.id
_entity.type
_entity.pdbx_description
1 polymer ?
#
loop_
_entity_poly.entity_id
_entity_poly.type
_entity_poly.pdbx_seq_one_letter_code
_entity_poly.pdbx_strand_id
1 'polypeptide(L)'
;MNTPTPPQTLADTGGLVVTDDGRRVLLFDRRTGALTVLTFVLGVFALVAGGFGVVAVIAATPYRAVGAAFVAVGLVIAAAAFLAFRKFRRRRSQPLHECRPVAVIDRKLGIFSYGGGAIVSLDQVRFARKMQIGSSSTKLVAVTPGGTHVLKRGNPFDGGVGNVDEVLTALVSLSR
;
A
#
# COMPACT_ATOMS: atom_id res chain seq x y z
N MET A 1 17.23 -31.75 -12.82
CA MET A 1 17.38 -30.28 -12.74
C MET A 1 15.99 -29.68 -12.90
N ASN A 2 15.40 -29.14 -11.85
CA ASN A 2 14.07 -28.51 -11.95
C ASN A 2 14.29 -27.06 -12.38
N THR A 3 13.82 -26.70 -13.57
CA THR A 3 13.73 -25.31 -14.02
C THR A 3 12.94 -24.52 -12.98
N PRO A 4 13.42 -23.34 -12.51
CA PRO A 4 12.66 -22.52 -11.59
C PRO A 4 11.34 -22.10 -12.27
N THR A 5 10.21 -22.46 -11.67
CA THR A 5 8.90 -21.98 -12.13
C THR A 5 8.92 -20.45 -12.05
N PRO A 6 8.48 -19.73 -13.10
CA PRO A 6 8.37 -18.29 -13.02
C PRO A 6 7.47 -17.90 -11.83
N PRO A 7 7.83 -16.87 -11.05
CA PRO A 7 7.08 -16.50 -9.86
C PRO A 7 5.64 -16.13 -10.23
N GLN A 8 4.69 -16.93 -9.76
CA GLN A 8 3.27 -16.73 -9.99
C GLN A 8 2.74 -15.69 -9.00
N THR A 9 1.98 -14.72 -9.48
CA THR A 9 1.31 -13.76 -8.59
C THR A 9 0.05 -14.41 -8.01
N LEU A 10 0.00 -14.59 -6.70
CA LEU A 10 -1.14 -15.17 -5.98
C LEU A 10 -2.18 -14.11 -5.60
N ALA A 11 -1.72 -12.89 -5.30
CA ALA A 11 -2.59 -11.75 -5.00
C ALA A 11 -1.87 -10.44 -5.33
N ASP A 12 -2.57 -9.49 -5.95
CA ASP A 12 -2.12 -8.11 -6.13
C ASP A 12 -3.27 -7.16 -5.76
N THR A 13 -3.13 -6.47 -4.63
CA THR A 13 -4.11 -5.46 -4.17
C THR A 13 -3.68 -4.04 -4.56
N GLY A 14 -2.72 -3.89 -5.47
CA GLY A 14 -2.11 -2.64 -5.88
C GLY A 14 -0.93 -2.25 -5.00
N GLY A 15 -1.16 -2.09 -3.69
CA GLY A 15 -0.13 -1.74 -2.71
C GLY A 15 0.63 -2.94 -2.12
N LEU A 16 0.01 -4.12 -2.10
CA LEU A 16 0.57 -5.37 -1.59
C LEU A 16 0.52 -6.43 -2.69
N VAL A 17 1.63 -7.12 -2.91
CA VAL A 17 1.74 -8.20 -3.90
C VAL A 17 2.28 -9.44 -3.23
N VAL A 18 1.65 -10.58 -3.48
CA VAL A 18 2.08 -11.89 -3.01
C VAL A 18 2.47 -12.73 -4.22
N THR A 19 3.70 -13.21 -4.25
CA THR A 19 4.19 -14.10 -5.31
C THR A 19 4.62 -15.44 -4.74
N ASP A 20 4.51 -16.47 -5.56
CA ASP A 20 4.96 -17.83 -5.24
C ASP A 20 5.88 -18.37 -6.34
N ASP A 21 7.07 -18.80 -5.96
CA ASP A 21 8.05 -19.44 -6.85
C ASP A 21 8.05 -20.99 -6.74
N GLY A 22 7.07 -21.56 -6.02
CA GLY A 22 6.95 -22.99 -5.76
C GLY A 22 7.66 -23.45 -4.48
N ARG A 23 8.69 -22.73 -4.02
CA ARG A 23 9.36 -22.99 -2.73
C ARG A 23 9.01 -21.92 -1.70
N ARG A 24 9.06 -20.66 -2.12
CA ARG A 24 8.93 -19.48 -1.29
C ARG A 24 7.73 -18.67 -1.73
N VAL A 25 7.01 -18.18 -0.73
CA VAL A 25 5.98 -17.18 -0.91
C VAL A 25 6.54 -15.85 -0.40
N LEU A 26 6.62 -14.87 -1.30
CA LEU A 26 7.18 -13.54 -1.03
C LEU A 26 6.06 -12.51 -0.97
N LEU A 27 6.05 -11.70 0.08
CA LEU A 27 5.12 -10.60 0.25
C LEU A 27 5.86 -9.28 0.03
N PHE A 28 5.40 -8.48 -0.91
CA PHE A 28 5.96 -7.18 -1.26
C PHE A 28 4.97 -6.06 -0.95
N ASP A 29 5.36 -5.12 -0.08
CA ASP A 29 4.62 -3.86 0.13
C ASP A 29 5.30 -2.75 -0.68
N ARG A 30 4.58 -2.17 -1.64
CA ARG A 30 5.04 -1.03 -2.45
C ARG A 30 5.02 0.30 -1.68
N ARG A 31 4.59 0.30 -0.41
CA ARG A 31 4.55 1.45 0.51
C ARG A 31 3.85 2.66 -0.12
N THR A 32 2.72 2.41 -0.75
CA THR A 32 1.93 3.42 -1.48
C THR A 32 0.90 4.14 -0.62
N GLY A 33 0.51 3.58 0.53
CA GLY A 33 -0.59 4.11 1.34
C GLY A 33 -0.46 5.59 1.73
N ALA A 34 0.67 6.02 2.31
CA ALA A 34 0.81 7.44 2.69
C ALA A 34 0.76 8.38 1.46
N LEU A 35 1.30 7.92 0.32
CA LEU A 35 1.29 8.68 -0.93
C LEU A 35 -0.10 8.80 -1.52
N THR A 36 -0.94 7.76 -1.43
CA THR A 36 -2.32 7.82 -1.94
C THR A 36 -3.18 8.78 -1.12
N VAL A 37 -3.09 8.74 0.22
CA VAL A 37 -3.80 9.70 1.09
C VAL A 37 -3.37 11.13 0.76
N LEU A 38 -2.05 11.37 0.71
CA LEU A 38 -1.51 12.69 0.41
C LEU A 38 -2.01 13.20 -0.95
N THR A 39 -1.97 12.36 -1.98
CA THR A 39 -2.43 12.72 -3.33
C THR A 39 -3.92 13.06 -3.33
N PHE A 40 -4.74 12.27 -2.66
CA PHE A 40 -6.18 12.51 -2.55
C PHE A 40 -6.47 13.85 -1.86
N VAL A 41 -5.87 14.07 -0.70
CA VAL A 41 -6.06 15.29 0.11
C VAL A 41 -5.62 16.52 -0.69
N LEU A 42 -4.43 16.51 -1.28
CA LEU A 42 -3.95 17.63 -2.10
C LEU A 42 -4.85 17.87 -3.31
N GLY A 43 -5.36 16.82 -3.95
CA GLY A 43 -6.31 16.95 -5.06
C GLY A 43 -7.61 17.66 -4.66
N VAL A 44 -8.18 17.30 -3.52
CA VAL A 44 -9.38 17.96 -2.97
C VAL A 44 -9.09 19.43 -2.65
N PHE A 45 -7.99 19.72 -1.96
CA PHE A 45 -7.61 21.10 -1.64
C PHE A 45 -7.35 21.95 -2.88
N ALA A 46 -6.68 21.40 -3.89
CA ALA A 46 -6.47 22.08 -5.17
C ALA A 46 -7.79 22.40 -5.87
N LEU A 47 -8.74 21.46 -5.88
CA LEU A 47 -10.05 21.65 -6.49
C LEU A 47 -10.85 22.72 -5.75
N VAL A 48 -10.88 22.69 -4.42
CA VAL A 48 -11.60 23.66 -3.58
C VAL A 48 -10.98 25.05 -3.75
N ALA A 49 -9.69 25.21 -3.43
CA ALA A 49 -9.05 26.52 -3.48
C ALA A 49 -9.02 27.11 -4.89
N GLY A 50 -8.66 26.29 -5.89
CA GLY A 50 -8.62 26.71 -7.29
C GLY A 50 -10.01 27.00 -7.85
N GLY A 51 -11.00 26.13 -7.60
CA GLY A 51 -12.36 26.29 -8.07
C GLY A 51 -13.03 27.54 -7.52
N PHE A 52 -12.98 27.76 -6.19
CA PHE A 52 -13.52 28.98 -5.58
C PHE A 52 -12.78 30.23 -6.05
N GLY A 53 -11.46 30.16 -6.21
CA GLY A 53 -10.67 31.27 -6.75
C GLY A 53 -11.10 31.66 -8.17
N VAL A 54 -11.27 30.69 -9.06
CA VAL A 54 -11.72 30.91 -10.44
C VAL A 54 -13.10 31.56 -10.47
N VAL A 55 -14.05 31.05 -9.68
CA VAL A 55 -15.40 31.62 -9.59
C VAL A 55 -15.35 33.08 -9.10
N ALA A 56 -14.57 33.39 -8.07
CA ALA A 56 -14.45 34.74 -7.52
C ALA A 56 -13.87 35.75 -8.54
N VAL A 57 -12.92 35.30 -9.37
CA VAL A 57 -12.32 36.13 -10.44
C VAL A 57 -13.32 36.41 -11.56
N ILE A 58 -14.01 35.36 -12.04
CA ILE A 58 -14.96 35.44 -13.15
C ILE A 58 -16.21 36.24 -12.76
N ALA A 59 -16.76 36.01 -11.57
CA ALA A 59 -17.97 36.65 -11.08
C ALA A 59 -17.82 38.16 -10.78
N ALA A 60 -16.65 38.75 -11.08
CA ALA A 60 -16.37 40.18 -10.92
C ALA A 60 -16.64 40.74 -9.51
N THR A 61 -16.50 39.87 -8.49
CA THR A 61 -16.68 40.27 -7.09
C THR A 61 -15.67 41.36 -6.70
N PRO A 62 -15.98 42.21 -5.70
CA PRO A 62 -15.02 43.21 -5.18
C PRO A 62 -13.71 42.59 -4.66
N TYR A 63 -13.67 41.27 -4.49
CA TYR A 63 -12.53 40.50 -3.98
C TYR A 63 -11.70 39.81 -5.07
N ARG A 64 -11.68 40.32 -6.30
CA ARG A 64 -10.90 39.73 -7.43
C ARG A 64 -9.44 39.42 -7.11
N ALA A 65 -8.74 40.32 -6.41
CA ALA A 65 -7.34 40.09 -6.02
C ALA A 65 -7.20 38.89 -5.07
N VAL A 66 -8.14 38.74 -4.13
CA VAL A 66 -8.21 37.58 -3.24
C VAL A 66 -8.51 36.31 -4.05
N GLY A 67 -9.47 36.37 -4.98
CA GLY A 67 -9.76 35.27 -5.90
C GLY A 67 -8.52 34.81 -6.69
N ALA A 68 -7.76 35.75 -7.25
CA ALA A 68 -6.51 35.46 -7.96
C ALA A 68 -5.47 34.79 -7.06
N ALA A 69 -5.34 35.23 -5.79
CA ALA A 69 -4.47 34.58 -4.81
C ALA A 69 -4.91 33.14 -4.53
N PHE A 70 -6.21 32.88 -4.38
CA PHE A 70 -6.74 31.51 -4.22
C PHE A 70 -6.46 30.62 -5.43
N VAL A 71 -6.55 31.16 -6.66
CA VAL A 71 -6.15 30.42 -7.87
C VAL A 71 -4.67 30.08 -7.83
N ALA A 72 -3.80 31.04 -7.51
CA ALA A 72 -2.36 30.80 -7.41
C ALA A 72 -2.02 29.72 -6.37
N VAL A 73 -2.64 29.78 -5.19
CA VAL A 73 -2.50 28.74 -4.16
C VAL A 73 -3.00 27.39 -4.66
N GLY A 74 -4.17 27.36 -5.30
CA GLY A 74 -4.74 26.15 -5.90
C GLY A 74 -3.80 25.50 -6.92
N LEU A 75 -3.13 26.30 -7.76
CA LEU A 75 -2.15 25.81 -8.74
C LEU A 75 -0.90 25.22 -8.07
N VAL A 76 -0.39 25.84 -7.01
CA VAL A 76 0.76 25.30 -6.24
C VAL A 76 0.38 23.96 -5.61
N ILE A 77 -0.81 23.86 -5.01
CA ILE A 77 -1.30 22.59 -4.43
C ILE A 77 -1.50 21.54 -5.53
N ALA A 78 -2.04 21.93 -6.70
CA ALA A 78 -2.20 21.03 -7.84
C ALA A 78 -0.86 20.47 -8.34
N ALA A 79 0.17 21.31 -8.42
CA ALA A 79 1.52 20.88 -8.77
C ALA A 79 2.07 19.86 -7.74
N ALA A 80 1.88 20.12 -6.44
CA ALA A 80 2.26 19.19 -5.39
C ALA A 80 1.49 17.85 -5.49
N ALA A 81 0.18 17.90 -5.76
CA ALA A 81 -0.66 16.72 -5.99
C ALA A 81 -0.15 15.90 -7.18
N PHE A 82 0.22 16.57 -8.28
CA PHE A 82 0.78 15.92 -9.46
C PHE A 82 2.12 15.22 -9.17
N LEU A 83 3.01 15.86 -8.41
CA LEU A 83 4.28 15.25 -8.00
C LEU A 83 4.07 14.03 -7.09
N ALA A 84 3.14 14.13 -6.13
CA ALA A 84 2.75 13.01 -5.27
C ALA A 84 2.16 11.85 -6.10
N PHE A 85 1.27 12.15 -7.04
CA PHE A 85 0.68 11.17 -7.95
C PHE A 85 1.73 10.51 -8.83
N ARG A 86 2.68 11.29 -9.38
CA ARG A 86 3.79 10.73 -10.19
C ARG A 86 4.64 9.78 -9.37
N LYS A 87 4.94 10.13 -8.11
CA LYS A 87 5.68 9.27 -7.18
C LYS A 87 4.89 8.01 -6.82
N PHE A 88 3.59 8.12 -6.59
CA PHE A 88 2.70 6.99 -6.39
C PHE A 88 2.71 6.05 -7.61
N ARG A 89 2.51 6.58 -8.81
CA ARG A 89 2.50 5.81 -10.06
C ARG A 89 3.83 5.09 -10.29
N ARG A 90 4.96 5.76 -10.06
CA ARG A 90 6.30 5.15 -10.14
C ARG A 90 6.47 3.99 -9.17
N ARG A 91 6.05 4.13 -7.91
CA ARG A 91 6.11 3.03 -6.93
C ARG A 91 5.20 1.87 -7.31
N ARG A 92 4.01 2.17 -7.85
CA ARG A 92 3.06 1.15 -8.30
C ARG A 92 3.58 0.36 -9.51
N SER A 93 4.32 1.00 -10.39
CA SER A 93 4.95 0.36 -11.56
C SER A 93 6.33 -0.23 -11.27
N GLN A 94 6.83 -0.16 -10.03
CA GLN A 94 8.17 -0.64 -9.72
C GLN A 94 8.23 -2.18 -9.84
N PRO A 95 9.24 -2.73 -10.55
CA PRO A 95 9.41 -4.17 -10.66
C PRO A 95 9.59 -4.82 -9.28
N LEU A 96 8.97 -5.99 -9.07
CA LEU A 96 8.99 -6.67 -7.76
C LEU A 96 10.39 -7.09 -7.31
N HIS A 97 11.31 -7.37 -8.25
CA HIS A 97 12.69 -7.74 -7.92
C HIS A 97 13.50 -6.57 -7.33
N GLU A 98 13.07 -5.32 -7.54
CA GLU A 98 13.67 -4.14 -6.90
C GLU A 98 13.04 -3.86 -5.52
N CYS A 99 11.86 -4.43 -5.24
CA CYS A 99 11.19 -4.27 -3.97
C CYS A 99 11.78 -5.24 -2.94
N ARG A 100 12.16 -4.73 -1.77
CA ARG A 100 12.50 -5.60 -0.65
C ARG A 100 11.24 -6.30 -0.14
N PRO A 101 11.20 -7.64 -0.03
CA PRO A 101 10.06 -8.33 0.53
C PRO A 101 9.88 -7.94 2.00
N VAL A 102 8.64 -7.69 2.39
CA VAL A 102 8.25 -7.42 3.78
C VAL A 102 8.11 -8.70 4.57
N ALA A 103 7.76 -9.81 3.92
CA ALA A 103 7.81 -11.13 4.55
C ALA A 103 8.14 -12.21 3.53
N VAL A 104 8.69 -13.32 4.04
CA VAL A 104 9.08 -14.50 3.28
C VAL A 104 8.60 -15.73 4.04
N ILE A 105 7.89 -16.61 3.34
CA ILE A 105 7.60 -17.97 3.78
C ILE A 105 8.50 -18.89 2.97
N ASP A 106 9.34 -19.71 3.61
CA ASP A 106 10.10 -20.77 2.93
C ASP A 106 9.49 -22.12 3.33
N ARG A 107 8.72 -22.72 2.41
CA ARG A 107 8.00 -23.98 2.67
C ARG A 107 8.95 -25.15 2.88
N LYS A 108 10.10 -25.15 2.21
CA LYS A 108 11.11 -26.22 2.35
C LYS A 108 11.72 -26.23 3.74
N LEU A 109 11.94 -25.06 4.31
CA LEU A 109 12.52 -24.91 5.64
C LEU A 109 11.45 -24.82 6.74
N GLY A 110 10.17 -24.70 6.38
CA GLY A 110 9.08 -24.54 7.35
C GLY A 110 9.21 -23.26 8.17
N ILE A 111 9.72 -22.16 7.58
CA ILE A 111 9.97 -20.91 8.31
C ILE A 111 9.23 -19.72 7.72
N PHE A 112 8.92 -18.77 8.60
CA PHE A 112 8.44 -17.43 8.28
C PHE A 112 9.46 -16.40 8.75
N SER A 113 9.79 -15.45 7.87
CA SER A 113 10.65 -14.31 8.16
C SER A 113 9.90 -13.03 7.83
N TYR A 114 9.90 -12.08 8.76
CA TYR A 114 9.39 -10.73 8.55
C TYR A 114 10.56 -9.75 8.40
N GLY A 115 10.41 -8.71 7.58
CA GLY A 115 11.50 -7.85 7.10
C GLY A 115 12.40 -7.30 8.21
N GLY A 116 13.58 -7.91 8.38
CA GLY A 116 14.58 -7.52 9.39
C GLY A 116 14.31 -8.02 10.81
N GLY A 117 13.30 -8.89 11.02
CA GLY A 117 12.93 -9.46 12.31
C GLY A 117 13.32 -10.94 12.47
N ALA A 118 12.84 -11.55 13.55
CA ALA A 118 13.11 -12.94 13.90
C ALA A 118 12.53 -13.92 12.86
N ILE A 119 13.27 -15.00 12.62
CA ILE A 119 12.81 -16.17 11.87
C ILE A 119 12.04 -17.05 12.84
N VAL A 120 10.80 -17.40 12.51
CA VAL A 120 9.94 -18.24 13.34
C VAL A 120 9.46 -19.44 12.54
N SER A 121 9.13 -20.52 13.24
CA SER A 121 8.58 -21.71 12.62
C SER A 121 7.19 -21.42 12.04
N LEU A 122 6.93 -21.90 10.82
CA LEU A 122 5.73 -21.56 10.05
C LEU A 122 4.45 -22.09 10.71
N ASP A 123 4.53 -23.22 11.41
CA ASP A 123 3.41 -23.83 12.16
C ASP A 123 2.93 -22.96 13.34
N GLN A 124 3.80 -22.07 13.84
CA GLN A 124 3.54 -21.13 14.92
C GLN A 124 3.02 -19.77 14.43
N VAL A 125 2.91 -19.57 13.11
CA VAL A 125 2.45 -18.31 12.53
C VAL A 125 0.98 -18.40 12.14
N ARG A 126 0.21 -17.38 12.51
CA ARG A 126 -1.17 -17.18 12.04
C ARG A 126 -1.31 -15.82 11.36
N PHE A 127 -1.86 -15.80 10.16
CA PHE A 127 -2.16 -14.57 9.45
C PHE A 127 -3.58 -14.11 9.78
N ALA A 128 -3.76 -12.82 9.99
CA ALA A 128 -5.07 -12.26 10.32
C ALA A 128 -5.21 -10.82 9.85
N ARG A 129 -6.45 -10.40 9.64
CA ARG A 129 -6.84 -8.99 9.55
C ARG A 129 -7.20 -8.46 10.93
N LYS A 130 -6.60 -7.34 11.33
CA LYS A 130 -6.94 -6.62 12.57
C LYS A 130 -7.39 -5.20 12.25
N MET A 131 -8.36 -4.67 13.00
CA MET A 131 -8.72 -3.26 12.90
C MET A 131 -7.56 -2.37 13.35
N GLN A 132 -7.51 -1.14 12.84
CA GLN A 132 -6.55 -0.13 13.25
C GLN A 132 -7.28 1.12 13.76
N ILE A 133 -6.74 1.74 14.81
CA ILE A 133 -7.31 2.96 15.39
C ILE A 133 -7.18 4.09 14.37
N GLY A 134 -8.27 4.83 14.12
CA GLY A 134 -8.29 5.97 13.20
C GLY A 134 -8.46 5.61 11.72
N SER A 135 -8.75 4.36 11.37
CA SER A 135 -9.10 3.98 9.99
C SER A 135 -10.08 2.81 9.95
N SER A 136 -11.04 2.86 9.02
CA SER A 136 -11.96 1.76 8.73
C SER A 136 -11.30 0.59 7.97
N SER A 137 -10.09 0.77 7.44
CA SER A 137 -9.35 -0.30 6.77
C SER A 137 -8.63 -1.20 7.77
N THR A 138 -8.72 -2.52 7.58
CA THR A 138 -7.97 -3.49 8.37
C THR A 138 -6.49 -3.50 7.99
N LYS A 139 -5.63 -3.88 8.93
CA LYS A 139 -4.21 -4.19 8.68
C LYS A 139 -4.01 -5.70 8.63
N LEU A 140 -3.12 -6.14 7.73
CA LEU A 140 -2.63 -7.51 7.67
C LEU A 140 -1.54 -7.69 8.72
N VAL A 141 -1.67 -8.72 9.54
CA VAL A 141 -0.67 -9.06 10.55
C VAL A 141 -0.28 -10.53 10.49
N ALA A 142 0.98 -10.81 10.86
CA ALA A 142 1.43 -12.13 11.27
C ALA A 142 1.46 -12.18 12.81
N VAL A 143 0.71 -13.09 13.38
CA VAL A 143 0.73 -13.40 14.82
C VAL A 143 1.70 -14.55 15.03
N THR A 144 2.71 -14.31 15.86
CA THR A 144 3.78 -15.25 16.20
C THR A 144 3.90 -15.35 17.72
N PRO A 145 4.63 -16.34 18.27
CA PRO A 145 4.89 -16.42 19.72
C PRO A 145 5.59 -15.16 20.27
N GLY A 146 6.41 -14.50 19.45
CA GLY A 146 7.09 -13.24 19.79
C GLY A 146 6.21 -11.99 19.68
N GLY A 147 4.93 -12.13 19.30
CA GLY A 147 3.96 -11.04 19.20
C GLY A 147 3.33 -10.88 17.82
N THR A 148 2.63 -9.75 17.64
CA THR A 148 1.93 -9.42 16.39
C THR A 148 2.77 -8.47 15.53
N HIS A 149 3.15 -8.91 14.33
CA HIS A 149 3.90 -8.11 13.35
C HIS A 149 2.99 -7.61 12.23
N VAL A 150 3.07 -6.32 11.90
CA VAL A 150 2.21 -5.70 10.87
C VAL A 150 2.87 -5.85 9.50
N LEU A 151 2.27 -6.63 8.61
CA LEU A 151 2.78 -6.86 7.26
C LEU A 151 2.39 -5.73 6.29
N LYS A 152 1.14 -5.29 6.37
CA LYS A 152 0.61 -4.17 5.60
C LYS A 152 -0.47 -3.48 6.40
N ARG A 153 -0.41 -2.15 6.47
CA ARG A 153 -1.57 -1.36 6.91
C ARG A 153 -2.48 -1.14 5.70
N GLY A 154 -3.73 -1.59 5.78
CA GLY A 154 -4.69 -1.30 4.73
C GLY A 154 -4.98 0.18 4.67
N ASN A 155 -5.30 0.66 3.47
CA ASN A 155 -5.68 2.02 3.21
C ASN A 155 -6.79 2.02 2.14
N PRO A 156 -7.87 2.79 2.33
CA PRO A 156 -9.01 2.74 1.41
C PRO A 156 -8.67 3.26 0.00
N PHE A 157 -7.60 4.04 -0.14
CA PHE A 157 -7.18 4.68 -1.38
C PHE A 157 -6.08 3.90 -2.13
N ASP A 158 -5.52 2.83 -1.56
CA ASP A 158 -4.45 2.04 -2.18
C ASP A 158 -4.82 0.59 -2.53
N GLY A 159 -6.10 0.23 -2.38
CA GLY A 159 -6.63 -1.12 -2.60
C GLY A 159 -6.64 -2.00 -1.35
N GLY A 160 -6.04 -1.54 -0.24
CA GLY A 160 -6.12 -2.22 1.05
C GLY A 160 -5.40 -3.58 1.09
N VAL A 161 -5.88 -4.46 1.96
CA VAL A 161 -5.30 -5.79 2.21
C VAL A 161 -5.98 -6.89 1.36
N GLY A 162 -7.22 -6.68 0.92
CA GLY A 162 -7.98 -7.72 0.20
C GLY A 162 -8.24 -8.97 1.06
N ASN A 163 -8.15 -10.13 0.42
CA ASN A 163 -8.26 -11.47 1.01
C ASN A 163 -6.88 -12.14 1.24
N VAL A 164 -5.81 -11.34 1.32
CA VAL A 164 -4.44 -11.87 1.42
C VAL A 164 -4.23 -12.70 2.69
N ASP A 165 -4.94 -12.40 3.78
CA ASP A 165 -4.91 -13.25 4.99
C ASP A 165 -5.43 -14.66 4.73
N GLU A 166 -6.50 -14.80 3.95
CA GLU A 166 -7.08 -16.10 3.57
C GLU A 166 -6.12 -16.88 2.67
N VAL A 167 -5.55 -16.21 1.66
CA VAL A 167 -4.55 -16.79 0.75
C VAL A 167 -3.35 -17.32 1.53
N LEU A 168 -2.79 -16.51 2.44
CA LEU A 168 -1.64 -16.92 3.25
C LEU A 168 -1.98 -18.06 4.22
N THR A 169 -3.18 -18.03 4.80
CA THR A 169 -3.65 -19.09 5.71
C THR A 169 -3.79 -20.42 4.96
N ALA A 170 -4.38 -20.41 3.77
CA ALA A 170 -4.51 -21.60 2.93
C ALA A 170 -3.14 -22.19 2.52
N LEU A 171 -2.17 -21.33 2.20
CA LEU A 171 -0.82 -21.77 1.86
C LEU A 171 -0.10 -22.44 3.03
N VAL A 172 -0.26 -21.91 4.25
CA VAL A 172 0.31 -22.53 5.45
C VAL A 172 -0.35 -23.87 5.75
N SER A 173 -1.67 -23.99 5.59
CA SER A 173 -2.36 -25.26 5.82
C SER A 173 -1.97 -26.35 4.82
N LEU A 174 -1.67 -26.00 3.57
CA LEU A 174 -1.23 -26.94 2.53
C LEU A 174 0.23 -27.40 2.69
N SER A 175 1.01 -26.71 3.52
CA SER A 175 2.42 -27.02 3.77
C SER A 175 2.67 -27.85 5.05
N ARG A 176 1.60 -28.21 5.77
CA ARG A 176 1.63 -29.19 6.87
C ARG A 176 1.31 -30.57 6.33
#